data_AF-A0A0X8FD68-F1
#
_entry.id   AF-A0A0X8FD68-F1
#
_cell.length_a   1.000
_cell.length_b   1.000
_cell.length_c   1.000
_cell.angle_alpha   90.00
_cell.angle_beta   90.00
_cell.angle_gamma   90.00
#
_symmetry.space_group_name_H-M   'P 1'
#
loop_
_entity.id
_entity.type
_entity.pdbx_description
1 polymer ?
#
loop_
_entity_poly.entity_id
_entity_poly.type
_entity_poly.pdbx_seq_one_letter_code
_entity_poly.pdbx_strand_id
1 'polypeptide(L)' 'MAKKQVPLRISQKLYEQLAAWAEDDFRSLNGQIEYLLTECVKQRKKDGKYVSETMNDRIDLDIE' A
#
# COMPACT_ATOMS: atom_id res chain seq x y z
N MET A 1 -2.02 20.58 9.32
CA MET A 1 -1.99 19.74 10.53
C MET A 1 -0.70 18.94 10.54
N ALA A 2 -0.03 18.81 11.68
CA ALA A 2 1.18 17.98 11.77
C ALA A 2 0.80 16.49 11.71
N LYS A 3 1.52 15.70 10.89
CA LYS A 3 1.33 14.25 10.82
C LYS A 3 2.00 13.58 12.02
N LYS A 4 1.33 12.60 12.63
CA LYS A 4 1.89 11.82 13.75
C LYS A 4 2.95 10.86 13.20
N GLN A 5 4.16 10.92 13.73
CA GLN A 5 5.20 9.95 13.41
C GLN A 5 4.99 8.66 14.21
N VAL A 6 4.99 7.52 13.51
CA VAL A 6 4.85 6.20 14.11
C VAL A 6 6.06 5.37 13.69
N PRO A 7 6.87 4.84 14.63
CA PRO A 7 7.95 3.93 14.28
C PRO A 7 7.34 2.63 13.75
N LEU A 8 7.66 2.28 12.51
CA LEU A 8 7.16 1.08 11.85
C LEU A 8 8.27 0.04 11.75
N ARG A 9 7.99 -1.18 12.21
CA ARG A 9 8.90 -2.33 12.05
C ARG A 9 8.37 -3.21 10.93
N ILE A 10 9.14 -3.33 9.85
CA ILE A 10 8.83 -4.19 8.70
C ILE A 10 10.08 -4.94 8.27
N SER A 11 9.91 -6.05 7.55
CA SER A 11 11.03 -6.77 6.96
C SER A 11 11.68 -5.95 5.85
N GLN A 12 12.98 -6.14 5.65
CA GLN A 12 13.74 -5.48 4.59
C GLN A 12 13.14 -5.72 3.20
N LYS A 13 12.74 -6.96 2.92
CA LYS A 13 12.11 -7.34 1.65
C LYS A 13 10.82 -6.56 1.38
N LEU A 14 9.97 -6.37 2.39
CA LEU A 14 8.74 -5.60 2.25
C LEU A 14 9.04 -4.12 2.03
N TYR A 15 10.02 -3.58 2.73
CA TYR A 15 10.47 -2.21 2.54
C TYR A 15 10.91 -1.95 1.08
N GLU A 16 11.72 -2.85 0.52
CA GLU A 16 12.20 -2.75 -0.87
C GLU A 16 11.06 -2.81 -1.88
N GLN A 17 10.10 -3.71 -1.69
CA GLN A 17 8.92 -3.81 -2.55
C GLN A 17 8.05 -2.54 -2.50
N LEU A 18 7.85 -1.98 -1.31
CA LEU A 18 7.10 -0.73 -1.15
C LEU A 18 7.85 0.47 -1.75
N ALA A 19 9.18 0.48 -1.67
CA ALA A 19 10.02 1.52 -2.25
C ALA A 19 9.99 1.49 -3.78
N ALA A 20 10.13 0.31 -4.39
CA ALA A 20 10.01 0.14 -5.84
C ALA A 20 8.62 0.57 -6.33
N TRP A 21 7.55 0.14 -5.66
CA TRP A 21 6.19 0.57 -6.03
C TRP A 21 5.99 2.08 -5.88
N ALA A 22 6.55 2.69 -4.83
CA ALA A 22 6.49 4.14 -4.67
C ALA A 22 7.22 4.86 -5.82
N GLU A 23 8.36 4.33 -6.26
CA GLU A 23 9.13 4.86 -7.39
C GLU A 23 8.34 4.78 -8.71
N ASP A 24 7.73 3.63 -8.99
CA ASP A 24 6.88 3.42 -10.19
C ASP A 24 5.71 4.43 -10.26
N ASP A 25 5.12 4.75 -9.09
CA ASP A 25 4.02 5.71 -8.96
C ASP A 25 4.49 7.19 -8.79
N PHE A 26 5.81 7.46 -8.87
CA PHE A 26 6.44 8.76 -8.58
C PHE A 26 6.03 9.37 -7.22
N ARG A 27 5.92 8.53 -6.20
CA ARG A 27 5.59 8.90 -4.81
C ARG A 27 6.77 8.72 -3.88
N SER A 28 6.74 9.46 -2.76
CA SER A 28 7.62 9.12 -1.64
C SER A 28 7.16 7.83 -0.97
N LEU A 29 8.09 7.07 -0.39
CA LEU A 29 7.77 5.86 0.37
C LEU A 29 6.73 6.12 1.48
N ASN A 30 6.87 7.22 2.23
CA ASN A 30 5.89 7.59 3.26
C ASN A 30 4.51 7.89 2.67
N GLY A 31 4.46 8.56 1.51
CA GLY A 31 3.22 8.80 0.77
C GLY A 31 2.56 7.51 0.30
N GLN A 32 3.35 6.54 -0.16
CA GLN A 32 2.85 5.23 -0.56
C GLN A 32 2.29 4.45 0.64
N ILE A 33 3.00 4.42 1.76
CA ILE A 33 2.52 3.78 2.99
C ILE A 33 1.21 4.43 3.46
N GLU A 34 1.13 5.75 3.46
CA GLU A 34 -0.09 6.49 3.84
C GLU A 34 -1.28 6.18 2.92
N TYR A 35 -1.04 6.12 1.61
CA TYR A 35 -2.06 5.74 0.64
C TYR A 35 -2.61 4.33 0.94
N LEU A 36 -1.74 3.33 1.06
CA LEU A 36 -2.14 1.95 1.32
C LEU A 36 -2.93 1.81 2.63
N LEU A 37 -2.45 2.45 3.71
CA LEU A 37 -3.17 2.43 4.99
C LEU A 37 -4.53 3.12 4.91
N THR A 38 -4.63 4.21 4.13
CA THR A 38 -5.89 4.93 3.91
C THR A 38 -6.89 4.06 3.15
N GLU A 39 -6.46 3.39 2.08
CA GLU A 39 -7.32 2.49 1.32
C GLU A 39 -7.77 1.29 2.16
N CYS A 40 -6.89 0.68 2.96
CA CYS A 40 -7.26 -0.39 3.89
C CYS A 40 -8.34 0.05 4.90
N VAL A 41 -8.23 1.27 5.44
CA VAL A 41 -9.24 1.81 6.38
C VAL A 41 -10.56 2.11 5.66
N LYS A 42 -10.52 2.66 4.44
CA LYS A 42 -11.72 2.90 3.63
C LYS A 42 -12.43 1.60 3.29
N GLN A 43 -11.70 0.57 2.85
CA GLN A 43 -12.24 -0.76 2.57
C GLN A 43 -12.91 -1.34 3.82
N ARG A 44 -12.23 -1.33 4.96
CA ARG A 44 -12.78 -1.82 6.22
C ARG A 44 -14.07 -1.11 6.63
N LYS A 45 -14.18 0.20 6.36
CA LYS A 45 -15.42 0.95 6.62
C LYS A 45 -16.54 0.61 5.63
N LYS A 46 -16.21 0.21 4.40
CA LYS A 46 -17.17 -0.13 3.35
C LYS A 46 -17.82 -1.48 3.59
N ASP A 47 -17.02 -2.53 3.82
CA ASP A 47 -17.52 -3.91 3.87
C ASP A 47 -16.93 -4.76 5.01
N GLY A 48 -16.17 -4.15 5.93
CA GLY A 48 -15.55 -4.84 7.05
C GLY A 48 -14.30 -5.64 6.70
N LYS A 49 -13.89 -5.69 5.42
CA LYS A 49 -12.74 -6.49 4.97
C LYS A 49 -11.45 -5.66 4.98
N TYR A 50 -10.32 -6.36 5.10
CA TYR A 50 -8.99 -5.75 5.12
C TYR A 50 -8.35 -5.62 3.73
N VAL A 51 -8.86 -6.36 2.75
CA VAL A 51 -8.39 -6.40 1.37
C VAL A 51 -9.62 -6.46 0.46
N SER A 52 -9.60 -5.73 -0.67
CA SER A 52 -10.71 -5.80 -1.63
C SER A 52 -10.77 -7.18 -2.29
N GLU A 53 -11.96 -7.68 -2.61
CA GLU A 53 -12.11 -8.98 -3.28
C GLU A 53 -11.44 -9.01 -4.67
N THR A 54 -11.43 -7.85 -5.35
CA THR A 54 -10.80 -7.62 -6.65
C THR A 54 -9.26 -7.46 -6.61
N MET A 55 -8.62 -7.41 -5.43
CA MET A 55 -7.15 -7.37 -5.35
C MET A 55 -6.49 -8.74 -5.53
N ASN A 56 -7.25 -9.83 -5.38
CA ASN A 56 -6.77 -11.19 -5.59
C ASN A 56 -6.98 -11.71 -7.00
N ASP A 57 -7.71 -10.96 -7.83
CA ASP A 57 -7.70 -11.19 -9.27
C ASP A 57 -6.29 -10.84 -9.72
N ARG A 58 -5.48 -11.87 -9.96
CA ARG A 58 -4.15 -11.74 -10.52
C ARG A 58 -4.25 -10.72 -11.65
N ILE A 59 -3.50 -9.63 -11.54
CA ILE A 59 -3.25 -8.80 -12.71
C ILE A 59 -2.54 -9.76 -13.66
N ASP A 60 -3.26 -10.28 -14.65
CA ASP A 60 -2.66 -10.93 -15.80
C ASP A 60 -1.91 -9.82 -16.53
N LEU A 61 -0.69 -9.53 -16.06
CA LEU A 61 0.27 -8.72 -16.78
C LEU A 61 0.70 -9.60 -17.94
N ASP A 62 0.07 -9.42 -19.09
CA ASP A 62 0.64 -9.85 -20.37
C ASP A 62 1.95 -9.09 -20.56
N ILE A 63 3.03 -9.67 -20.04
CA ILE A 63 4.40 -9.26 -20.33
C ILE A 63 4.79 -10.05 -21.58
N GLU A 64 4.77 -9.39 -22.75
CA GLU A 64 5.43 -9.88 -23.97
C GLU A 64 6.96 -9.94 -23.80
#